data_AF-A0A059DXD9-F1
#
_entry.id   AF-A0A059DXD9-F1
#
_cell.length_a   1.000
_cell.length_b   1.000
_cell.length_c   1.000
_cell.angle_alpha   90.00
_cell.angle_beta   90.00
_cell.angle_gamma   90.00
#
_symmetry.space_group_name_H-M   'P 1'
#
loop_
_entity.id
_entity.type
_entity.pdbx_description
1 polymer ?
#
loop_
_entity_poly.entity_id
_entity_poly.type
_entity_poly.pdbx_seq_one_letter_code
_entity_poly.pdbx_strand_id
1 'polypeptide(L)'
;MLRPGLIAISLVLAAACSDERISPPLEQRLNEEAMRDIASEFAIQKGMNLLCEREGPDLLGSFMEDLRYEGVDRQMRESIMAESVEMMNKISAEEPEYICTPEMFESANLRVSQAMLSWDEMRGITQ
;
A
#
# COMPACT_ATOMS: atom_id res chain seq x y z
N MET A 1 72.21 -20.58 -18.00
CA MET A 1 71.07 -19.89 -17.37
C MET A 1 70.01 -19.64 -18.44
N LEU A 2 68.98 -20.48 -18.52
CA LEU A 2 67.82 -20.29 -19.40
C LEU A 2 66.60 -20.05 -18.51
N ARG A 3 65.87 -18.96 -18.74
CA ARG A 3 64.55 -18.69 -18.15
C ARG A 3 63.53 -18.67 -19.28
N PRO A 4 62.54 -19.57 -19.32
CA PRO A 4 61.41 -19.45 -20.23
C PRO A 4 60.39 -18.46 -19.67
N GLY A 5 59.88 -17.60 -20.54
CA GLY A 5 58.84 -16.63 -20.23
C GLY A 5 57.51 -17.30 -19.89
N LEU A 6 56.92 -16.87 -18.78
CA LEU A 6 55.58 -17.24 -18.35
C LEU A 6 54.56 -16.44 -19.16
N ILE A 7 53.65 -17.17 -19.79
CA ILE A 7 52.50 -16.70 -20.56
C ILE A 7 51.50 -16.03 -19.62
N ALA A 8 51.16 -14.77 -19.88
CA ALA A 8 50.10 -14.06 -19.18
C ALA A 8 48.73 -14.47 -19.76
N ILE A 9 47.99 -15.32 -19.03
CA ILE A 9 46.60 -15.66 -19.33
C ILE A 9 45.73 -14.54 -18.74
N SER A 10 45.16 -13.70 -19.60
CA SER A 10 44.19 -12.69 -19.22
C SER A 10 42.82 -13.36 -19.04
N LEU A 11 42.43 -13.65 -17.79
CA LEU A 11 41.04 -14.00 -17.45
C LEU A 11 40.21 -12.71 -17.46
N VAL A 12 39.45 -12.52 -18.54
CA VAL A 12 38.31 -11.59 -18.54
C VAL A 12 37.19 -12.25 -17.76
N LEU A 13 37.11 -11.95 -16.47
CA LEU A 13 35.89 -12.18 -15.69
C LEU A 13 34.88 -11.12 -16.13
N ALA A 14 34.05 -11.46 -17.11
CA ALA A 14 32.78 -10.81 -17.34
C ALA A 14 31.90 -11.09 -16.12
N ALA A 15 32.03 -10.26 -15.08
CA ALA A 15 31.04 -10.20 -14.02
C ALA A 15 29.75 -9.70 -14.68
N ALA A 16 28.80 -10.64 -14.85
CA ALA A 16 27.42 -10.34 -15.11
C ALA A 16 26.97 -9.35 -14.04
N CYS A 17 26.78 -8.08 -14.41
CA CYS A 17 25.94 -7.19 -13.64
C CYS A 17 24.52 -7.71 -13.85
N SER A 18 24.17 -8.69 -13.01
CA SER A 18 22.79 -9.00 -12.71
C SER A 18 22.13 -7.67 -12.40
N ASP A 19 21.05 -7.39 -13.11
CA ASP A 19 20.25 -6.19 -13.00
C ASP A 19 19.62 -6.19 -11.59
N GLU A 20 20.42 -5.81 -10.61
CA GLU A 20 20.01 -5.56 -9.24
C GLU A 20 19.18 -4.29 -9.34
N ARG A 21 17.89 -4.46 -9.63
CA ARG A 21 16.90 -3.41 -9.49
C ARG A 21 16.98 -2.99 -8.03
N ILE A 22 17.78 -1.97 -7.76
CA ILE A 22 17.84 -1.28 -6.49
C ILE A 22 16.42 -0.77 -6.27
N SER A 23 15.63 -1.55 -5.53
CA SER A 23 14.33 -1.09 -5.08
C SER A 23 14.60 0.15 -4.25
N PRO A 24 13.88 1.26 -4.48
CA PRO A 24 14.07 2.45 -3.68
C PRO A 24 13.95 2.09 -2.20
N PRO A 25 14.73 2.73 -1.31
CA PRO A 25 14.51 2.63 0.14
C PRO A 25 13.03 2.74 0.46
N LEU A 26 12.53 2.03 1.48
CA LEU A 26 11.11 1.98 1.83
C LEU A 26 10.50 3.40 1.95
N GLU A 27 11.25 4.35 2.51
CA GLU A 27 10.88 5.77 2.62
C GLU A 27 10.62 6.46 1.26
N GLN A 28 11.23 5.98 0.17
CA GLN A 28 10.97 6.46 -1.20
C GLN A 28 9.82 5.71 -1.90
N ARG A 29 9.39 4.56 -1.38
CA ARG A 29 8.25 3.78 -1.92
C ARG A 29 6.93 4.17 -1.27
N LEU A 30 6.97 4.61 -0.02
CA LEU A 30 5.80 5.05 0.73
C LEU A 30 5.42 6.50 0.36
N ASN A 31 4.59 6.64 -0.68
CA ASN A 31 4.00 7.92 -1.06
C ASN A 31 2.86 8.30 -0.11
N GLU A 32 2.92 9.49 0.48
CA GLU A 32 1.89 10.07 1.36
C GLU A 32 0.51 10.17 0.71
N GLU A 33 0.45 10.69 -0.52
CA GLU A 33 -0.81 10.85 -1.24
C GLU A 33 -1.46 9.49 -1.47
N ALA A 34 -0.67 8.50 -1.91
CA ALA A 34 -1.16 7.14 -2.11
C ALA A 34 -1.66 6.49 -0.81
N MET A 35 -0.98 6.70 0.32
CA MET A 35 -1.45 6.20 1.63
C MET A 35 -2.77 6.85 2.05
N ARG A 36 -2.96 8.14 1.77
CA ARG A 36 -4.21 8.85 2.04
C ARG A 36 -5.35 8.34 1.17
N ASP A 37 -5.09 8.10 -0.11
CA ASP A 37 -6.08 7.54 -1.03
C ASP A 37 -6.52 6.14 -0.60
N ILE A 38 -5.56 5.27 -0.24
CA ILE A 38 -5.84 3.93 0.29
C ILE A 38 -6.68 4.01 1.57
N ALA A 39 -6.31 4.88 2.51
CA ALA A 39 -7.06 5.07 3.75
C ALA A 39 -8.49 5.55 3.48
N SER A 40 -8.67 6.44 2.51
CA SER A 40 -9.97 6.96 2.09
C SER A 40 -10.88 5.85 1.59
N GLU A 41 -10.38 4.94 0.74
CA GLU A 41 -11.18 3.83 0.23
C GLU A 41 -11.61 2.87 1.35
N PHE A 42 -10.71 2.58 2.31
CA PHE A 42 -11.07 1.76 3.48
C PHE A 42 -12.05 2.49 4.41
N ALA A 43 -11.91 3.80 4.59
CA ALA A 43 -12.82 4.61 5.38
C ALA A 43 -14.23 4.68 4.78
N ILE A 44 -14.33 4.82 3.45
CA ILE A 44 -15.60 4.80 2.72
C ILE A 44 -16.28 3.45 2.92
N GLN A 45 -15.58 2.34 2.70
CA GLN A 45 -16.18 1.01 2.88
C GLN A 45 -16.63 0.78 4.33
N LYS A 46 -15.83 1.20 5.31
CA LYS A 46 -16.21 1.11 6.73
C LYS A 46 -17.44 1.96 7.04
N GLY A 47 -17.52 3.19 6.51
CA GLY A 47 -18.67 4.06 6.65
C GLY A 47 -19.94 3.45 6.03
N MET A 48 -19.84 2.86 4.84
CA MET A 48 -20.95 2.15 4.19
C MET A 48 -21.41 0.94 5.01
N ASN A 49 -20.48 0.14 5.53
CA ASN A 49 -20.79 -1.01 6.37
C ASN A 49 -21.52 -0.59 7.66
N LEU A 50 -21.08 0.51 8.29
CA LEU A 50 -21.75 1.06 9.48
C LEU A 50 -23.17 1.56 9.16
N LEU A 51 -23.34 2.33 8.07
CA LEU A 51 -24.65 2.85 7.66
C LEU A 51 -25.66 1.74 7.38
N CYS A 52 -25.21 0.70 6.68
CA CYS A 52 -26.07 -0.37 6.20
C CYS A 52 -26.10 -1.58 7.14
N GLU A 53 -25.60 -1.43 8.37
CA GLU A 53 -25.53 -2.48 9.41
C GLU A 53 -24.93 -3.80 8.91
N ARG A 54 -23.93 -3.70 8.04
CA ARG A 54 -23.29 -4.85 7.39
C ARG A 54 -21.99 -5.20 8.10
N GLU A 55 -21.81 -6.47 8.43
CA GLU A 55 -20.53 -6.97 8.94
C GLU A 55 -19.49 -7.05 7.81
N GLY A 56 -18.26 -6.66 8.13
CA GLY A 56 -17.12 -6.70 7.22
C GLY A 56 -15.79 -6.58 7.96
N PRO A 57 -14.67 -6.90 7.30
CA PRO A 57 -13.34 -6.77 7.89
C PRO A 57 -13.02 -5.30 8.21
N ASP A 58 -12.30 -5.04 9.31
CA ASP A 58 -11.80 -3.70 9.63
C ASP A 58 -10.49 -3.40 8.90
N LEU A 59 -10.58 -3.22 7.57
CA LEU A 59 -9.42 -2.96 6.72
C LEU A 59 -8.75 -1.63 7.05
N LEU A 60 -9.51 -0.61 7.43
CA LEU A 60 -8.95 0.67 7.88
C LEU A 60 -8.11 0.46 9.15
N GLY A 61 -8.64 -0.27 10.13
CA GLY A 61 -7.90 -0.61 11.35
C GLY A 61 -6.60 -1.34 11.04
N SER A 62 -6.65 -2.40 10.24
CA SER A 62 -5.48 -3.17 9.82
C SER A 62 -4.46 -2.31 9.07
N PHE A 63 -4.90 -1.46 8.15
CA PHE A 63 -4.02 -0.56 7.42
C PHE A 63 -3.30 0.43 8.35
N MET A 64 -4.00 1.00 9.33
CA MET A 64 -3.39 1.92 10.28
C MET A 64 -2.37 1.25 11.21
N GLU A 65 -2.56 -0.04 11.51
CA GLU A 65 -1.55 -0.86 12.19
C GLU A 65 -0.34 -1.11 11.29
N ASP A 66 -0.57 -1.45 10.03
CA ASP A 66 0.48 -1.64 9.03
C ASP A 66 1.33 -0.37 8.87
N LEU A 67 0.73 0.82 8.76
CA LEU A 67 1.47 2.08 8.73
C LEU A 67 2.40 2.25 9.94
N ARG A 68 1.96 1.81 11.13
CA ARG A 68 2.78 1.84 12.33
C ARG A 68 3.97 0.87 12.22
N TYR A 69 3.75 -0.33 11.68
CA TYR A 69 4.80 -1.33 11.50
C TYR A 69 5.83 -0.94 10.44
N GLU A 70 5.39 -0.30 9.36
CA GLU A 70 6.26 0.22 8.29
C GLU A 70 7.02 1.50 8.70
N GLY A 71 6.84 1.97 9.94
CA GLY A 71 7.59 3.10 10.48
C GLY A 71 7.13 4.46 9.98
N VAL A 72 5.91 4.58 9.45
CA VAL A 72 5.36 5.87 9.01
C VAL A 72 5.25 6.81 10.19
N ASP A 73 5.65 8.07 9.96
CA ASP A 73 5.71 9.09 10.99
C ASP A 73 4.37 9.23 11.75
N ARG A 74 4.47 9.47 13.06
CA ARG A 74 3.30 9.54 13.93
C ARG A 74 2.35 10.66 13.52
N GLN A 75 2.86 11.85 13.21
CA GLN A 75 2.04 12.99 12.84
C GLN A 75 1.26 12.70 11.55
N MET A 76 1.93 12.06 10.60
CA MET A 76 1.32 11.63 9.35
C MET A 76 0.22 10.59 9.59
N ARG A 77 0.48 9.55 10.40
CA ARG A 77 -0.54 8.54 10.74
C ARG A 77 -1.73 9.14 11.47
N GLU A 78 -1.51 10.07 12.40
CA GLU A 78 -2.59 10.76 13.10
C GLU A 78 -3.42 11.65 12.15
N SER A 79 -2.78 12.31 11.18
CA SER A 79 -3.45 13.06 10.12
C SER A 79 -4.32 12.16 9.24
N ILE A 80 -3.77 11.06 8.74
CA ILE A 80 -4.51 10.08 7.92
C ILE A 80 -5.71 9.52 8.71
N MET A 81 -5.52 9.18 9.99
CA MET A 81 -6.61 8.70 10.85
C MET A 81 -7.71 9.74 11.01
N ALA A 82 -7.36 11.01 11.27
CA ALA A 82 -8.34 12.07 11.45
C ALA A 82 -9.21 12.25 10.19
N GLU A 83 -8.59 12.30 9.01
CA GLU A 83 -9.28 12.38 7.72
C GLU A 83 -10.13 11.14 7.44
N SER A 84 -9.63 9.95 7.78
CA SER A 84 -10.37 8.70 7.62
C SER A 84 -11.62 8.66 8.50
N VAL A 85 -11.52 9.13 9.75
CA VAL A 85 -12.67 9.22 10.65
C VAL A 85 -13.69 10.23 10.14
N GLU A 86 -13.24 11.38 9.63
CA GLU A 86 -14.12 12.39 9.03
C GLU A 86 -14.89 11.80 7.83
N MET A 87 -14.18 11.10 6.93
CA MET A 87 -14.77 10.45 5.76
C MET A 87 -15.79 9.37 6.16
N MET A 88 -15.41 8.50 7.08
CA MET A 88 -16.28 7.43 7.60
C MET A 88 -17.55 8.01 8.21
N ASN A 89 -17.42 9.06 9.04
CA ASN A 89 -18.55 9.71 9.68
C ASN A 89 -19.48 10.35 8.66
N LYS A 90 -18.94 11.02 7.64
CA LYS A 90 -19.71 11.62 6.56
C LYS A 90 -20.57 10.56 5.85
N ILE A 91 -19.97 9.46 5.40
CA ILE A 91 -20.70 8.37 4.73
C ILE A 91 -21.73 7.75 5.67
N SER A 92 -21.39 7.53 6.94
CA SER A 92 -22.30 6.91 7.91
C SER A 92 -23.53 7.75 8.27
N ALA A 93 -23.54 9.02 7.87
CA ALA A 93 -24.63 9.96 8.12
C ALA A 93 -25.49 10.24 6.86
N GLU A 94 -25.17 9.62 5.72
CA GLU A 94 -25.94 9.74 4.47
C GLU A 94 -27.25 8.94 4.54
N GLU A 95 -28.15 9.18 3.58
CA GLU A 95 -29.41 8.42 3.50
C GLU A 95 -29.18 6.99 2.97
N PRO A 96 -29.66 5.95 3.68
CA PRO A 96 -29.44 4.55 3.30
C PRO A 96 -29.92 4.20 1.89
N GLU A 97 -30.98 4.84 1.40
CA GLU A 97 -31.58 4.56 0.08
C GLU A 97 -30.62 4.81 -1.08
N TYR A 98 -29.64 5.72 -0.91
CA TYR A 98 -28.65 6.05 -1.95
C TYR A 98 -27.35 5.25 -1.83
N ILE A 99 -27.03 4.75 -0.63
CA ILE A 99 -25.73 4.11 -0.35
C ILE A 99 -25.86 2.60 -0.26
N CYS A 100 -26.94 2.09 0.34
CA CYS A 100 -27.12 0.67 0.64
C CYS A 100 -27.65 -0.13 -0.56
N THR A 101 -27.13 0.14 -1.76
CA THR A 101 -27.47 -0.62 -2.96
C THR A 101 -26.39 -1.66 -3.28
N PRO A 102 -26.75 -2.79 -3.92
CA PRO A 102 -25.77 -3.78 -4.36
C PRO A 102 -24.63 -3.20 -5.21
N GLU A 103 -24.97 -2.30 -6.14
CA GLU A 103 -24.02 -1.68 -7.07
C GLU A 103 -23.00 -0.80 -6.34
N MET A 104 -23.44 -0.07 -5.32
CA MET A 104 -22.56 0.75 -4.49
C MET A 104 -21.56 -0.12 -3.74
N PHE A 105 -22.01 -1.24 -3.16
CA PHE A 105 -21.13 -2.18 -2.47
C PHE A 105 -20.17 -2.89 -3.43
N GLU A 106 -20.62 -3.30 -4.61
CA GLU A 106 -19.75 -3.90 -5.63
C GLU A 106 -18.64 -2.92 -6.03
N SER A 107 -19.01 -1.67 -6.30
CA SER A 107 -18.06 -0.61 -6.63
C SER A 107 -17.05 -0.37 -5.50
N ALA A 108 -17.52 -0.28 -4.25
CA ALA A 108 -16.65 -0.10 -3.09
C ALA A 108 -15.69 -1.28 -2.90
N ASN A 109 -16.16 -2.51 -3.05
CA ASN A 109 -15.33 -3.70 -2.91
C ASN A 109 -14.22 -3.78 -3.98
N LEU A 110 -14.51 -3.34 -5.21
CA LEU A 110 -13.51 -3.26 -6.28
C LEU A 110 -12.41 -2.24 -5.95
N ARG A 111 -12.78 -1.04 -5.50
CA ARG A 111 -11.82 0.01 -5.12
C ARG A 111 -10.97 -0.41 -3.92
N VAL A 112 -11.58 -1.06 -2.92
CA VAL A 112 -10.86 -1.62 -1.77
C VAL A 112 -9.87 -2.69 -2.20
N SER A 113 -10.26 -3.57 -3.12
CA SER A 113 -9.36 -4.60 -3.66
C SER A 113 -8.17 -3.97 -4.39
N GLN A 114 -8.40 -2.90 -5.16
CA GLN A 114 -7.34 -2.14 -5.82
C GLN A 114 -6.43 -1.43 -4.79
N ALA A 115 -7.00 -0.82 -3.76
CA ALA A 115 -6.25 -0.16 -2.69
C ALA A 115 -5.35 -1.15 -1.92
N MET A 116 -5.83 -2.38 -1.67
CA MET A 116 -5.01 -3.44 -1.09
C MET A 116 -3.83 -3.83 -1.98
N LEU A 117 -4.06 -3.98 -3.29
CA LEU A 117 -2.99 -4.27 -4.25
C LEU A 117 -1.96 -3.14 -4.29
N SER A 118 -2.41 -1.88 -4.32
CA SER A 118 -1.51 -0.73 -4.26
C SER A 118 -0.71 -0.69 -2.97
N TRP A 119 -1.32 -1.05 -1.84
CA TRP A 119 -0.60 -1.15 -0.57
C TRP A 119 0.49 -2.23 -0.59
N ASP A 120 0.17 -3.40 -1.13
CA ASP A 120 1.12 -4.50 -1.28
C ASP A 120 2.29 -4.11 -2.21
N GLU A 121 2.00 -3.45 -3.34
CA GLU A 121 3.01 -2.93 -4.27
C GLU A 121 3.94 -1.91 -3.60
N MET A 122 3.40 -0.98 -2.80
CA MET A 122 4.20 0.00 -2.05
C MET A 122 5.17 -0.66 -1.07
N ARG A 123 4.75 -1.77 -0.44
CA ARG A 123 5.61 -2.57 0.44
C ARG A 123 6.58 -3.48 -0.32
N GLY A 124 6.42 -3.62 -1.63
CA GLY A 124 7.21 -4.54 -2.46
C GLY A 124 6.77 -6.00 -2.33
N ILE A 125 5.53 -6.23 -1.90
CA ILE A 125 4.88 -7.54 -1.91
C ILE A 125 4.21 -7.68 -3.28
N THR A 126 4.95 -8.17 -4.28
CA THR A 126 4.36 -8.51 -5.57
C THR A 126 3.85 -9.95 -5.54
N GLN A 127 2.57 -10.16 -5.87
CA GLN A 127 1.96 -11.49 -6.04
C GLN A 127 2.36 -12.13 -7.37
#